data_AF-J2GPE0-F1
#
_entry.id   AF-J2GPE0-F1
#
_cell.length_a   1.000
_cell.length_b   1.000
_cell.length_c   1.000
_cell.angle_alpha   90.00
_cell.angle_beta   90.00
_cell.angle_gamma   90.00
#
_symmetry.space_group_name_H-M   'P 1'
#
loop_
_entity.id
_entity.type
_entity.pdbx_description
1 polymer ?
#
loop_
_entity_poly.entity_id
_entity_poly.type
_entity_poly.pdbx_seq_one_letter_code
_entity_poly.pdbx_strand_id
1 'polypeptide(L)' 'MRFALTDSAGVEIAVIVRDISTRGLSAAAMGTPPALNEVVRARLADGRVLWGLVRWQDDNLFGVEFDTQE' A
#
# COMPACT_ATOMS: atom_id res chain seq x y z
N MET A 1 2.06 15.85 -7.70
CA MET A 1 2.64 14.49 -7.78
C MET A 1 1.78 13.58 -6.91
N ARG A 2 1.34 12.41 -7.41
CA ARG A 2 0.25 11.59 -6.83
C ARG A 2 0.81 10.35 -6.13
N PHE A 3 0.13 9.90 -5.07
CA PHE A 3 0.37 8.59 -4.47
C PHE A 3 0.11 7.47 -5.49
N ALA A 4 0.95 6.44 -5.51
CA ALA A 4 0.73 5.22 -6.28
C ALA A 4 1.09 3.99 -5.45
N LEU A 5 0.30 2.93 -5.57
CA LEU A 5 0.57 1.62 -4.97
C LEU A 5 0.77 0.61 -6.09
N THR A 6 1.83 -0.19 -6.01
CA THR A 6 2.05 -1.29 -6.95
C THR A 6 2.30 -2.60 -6.21
N ASP A 7 2.01 -3.72 -6.86
CA ASP A 7 2.48 -5.03 -6.40
C ASP A 7 3.99 -5.20 -6.61
N SER A 8 4.50 -6.38 -6.25
CA SER A 8 5.91 -6.76 -6.44
C SER A 8 6.35 -6.86 -7.91
N ALA A 9 5.42 -7.04 -8.85
CA ALA A 9 5.68 -7.05 -10.29
C ALA A 9 5.66 -5.64 -10.91
N GLY A 10 5.29 -4.61 -10.12
CA GLY A 10 5.17 -3.23 -10.57
C GLY A 10 3.82 -2.90 -11.21
N VAL A 11 2.82 -3.78 -11.10
CA VAL A 11 1.46 -3.52 -11.57
C VAL A 11 0.77 -2.58 -10.60
N GLU A 12 0.14 -1.52 -11.11
CA GLU A 12 -0.57 -0.54 -10.29
C GLU A 12 -1.84 -1.14 -9.69
N ILE A 13 -2.00 -0.95 -8.39
CA ILE A 13 -3.19 -1.32 -7.63
C ILE A 13 -4.01 -0.04 -7.44
N ALA A 14 -5.17 0.03 -8.10
CA ALA A 14 -6.07 1.18 -8.01
C ALA A 14 -6.69 1.26 -6.61
N VAL A 15 -6.37 2.31 -5.86
CA VAL A 15 -6.78 2.46 -4.45
C VAL A 15 -7.23 3.87 -4.10
N ILE A 16 -8.07 3.96 -3.07
CA ILE A 16 -8.34 5.19 -2.33
C ILE A 16 -7.66 5.07 -0.97
N VAL A 17 -6.66 5.92 -0.72
CA VAL A 17 -5.97 5.99 0.58
C VAL A 17 -6.92 6.61 1.60
N ARG A 18 -7.08 5.94 2.76
CA ARG A 18 -7.90 6.42 3.87
C ARG A 18 -7.06 7.11 4.93
N ASP A 19 -5.92 6.51 5.27
CA ASP A 19 -4.97 7.04 6.25
C ASP A 19 -3.54 6.62 5.88
N ILE A 20 -2.56 7.47 6.19
CA ILE A 20 -1.15 7.20 5.96
C ILE A 20 -0.30 7.77 7.09
N SER A 21 0.66 6.99 7.56
CA SER A 21 1.59 7.35 8.63
C SER A 21 3.01 6.95 8.26
N THR A 22 3.95 7.15 9.18
CA THR A 22 5.33 6.65 9.01
C THR A 22 5.42 5.12 9.07
N ARG A 23 4.46 4.44 9.72
CA ARG A 23 4.49 2.98 9.91
C ARG A 23 3.74 2.21 8.83
N GLY A 24 2.87 2.87 8.07
CA GLY A 24 1.98 2.17 7.17
C GLY A 24 0.86 3.04 6.61
N LEU A 25 -0.07 2.39 5.92
CA LEU A 25 -1.27 3.01 5.38
C LEU A 25 -2.48 2.09 5.52
N SER A 26 -3.67 2.68 5.45
CA SER A 26 -4.91 1.95 5.18
C SER A 26 -5.56 2.47 3.90
N ALA A 27 -6.11 1.57 3.09
CA ALA A 27 -6.71 1.91 1.80
C ALA A 27 -7.88 1.00 1.46
N ALA A 28 -8.72 1.48 0.55
CA ALA A 28 -9.73 0.70 -0.14
C ALA A 28 -9.25 0.39 -1.56
N ALA A 29 -9.27 -0.87 -1.96
CA ALA A 29 -9.07 -1.27 -3.35
C ALA A 29 -10.32 -0.96 -4.19
N MET A 30 -10.11 -0.44 -5.40
CA MET A 30 -11.17 -0.27 -6.40
C MET A 30 -11.53 -1.59 -7.11
N GLY A 31 -10.72 -2.63 -6.91
CA GLY A 31 -10.94 -4.00 -7.38
C GLY A 31 -10.52 -4.99 -6.30
N THR A 32 -9.82 -6.05 -6.69
CA THR A 32 -9.30 -7.04 -5.73
C THR A 32 -8.18 -6.42 -4.88
N PRO A 33 -8.26 -6.46 -3.54
CA PRO A 33 -7.17 -6.01 -2.69
C PRO A 33 -5.97 -6.98 -2.78
N PRO A 34 -4.74 -6.48 -2.58
CA PRO A 34 -3.53 -7.31 -2.52
C PRO A 34 -3.61 -8.24 -1.31
N ALA A 35 -3.27 -9.52 -1.49
CA ALA A 35 -3.47 -10.59 -0.53
C ALA A 35 -2.75 -10.36 0.81
N LEU A 36 -3.22 -11.04 1.87
CA LEU A 36 -2.54 -11.01 3.16
C LEU A 36 -1.07 -11.46 3.03
N ASN A 37 -0.16 -10.68 3.63
CA ASN A 37 1.30 -10.79 3.53
C ASN A 37 1.89 -10.54 2.13
N GLU A 38 1.11 -10.03 1.17
CA GLU A 38 1.65 -9.61 -0.11
C GLU A 38 2.56 -8.39 0.05
N VAL A 39 3.66 -8.37 -0.70
CA VAL A 39 4.59 -7.25 -0.75
C VAL A 39 4.09 -6.22 -1.75
N VAL A 40 3.97 -4.99 -1.30
CA VAL A 40 3.57 -3.84 -2.11
C VAL A 40 4.61 -2.72 -2.03
N ARG A 41 4.54 -1.81 -3.00
CA ARG A 41 5.42 -0.65 -3.09
C ARG A 41 4.59 0.62 -3.18
N ALA A 42 4.76 1.52 -2.21
CA ALA A 42 4.09 2.80 -2.15
C ALA A 42 5.03 3.92 -2.62
N ARG A 43 4.63 4.66 -3.66
CA ARG A 43 5.29 5.91 -4.07
C ARG A 43 4.52 7.10 -3.49
N LEU A 44 5.19 7.86 -2.64
CA LEU A 44 4.61 9.03 -1.98
C LEU A 44 4.73 10.28 -2.87
N ALA A 45 3.94 11.31 -2.53
CA ALA A 45 3.92 12.57 -3.29
C ALA A 45 5.27 13.32 -3.26
N ASP A 46 6.08 13.09 -2.22
CA ASP A 46 7.44 13.63 -2.08
C ASP A 46 8.50 12.86 -2.88
N GLY A 47 8.10 11.83 -3.64
CA GLY A 47 8.99 11.00 -4.44
C GLY A 47 9.64 9.85 -3.69
N ARG A 48 9.47 9.74 -2.36
CA ARG A 48 9.92 8.57 -1.61
C ARG A 48 9.17 7.32 -2.06
N VAL A 49 9.88 6.20 -1.99
CA VAL A 49 9.32 4.90 -2.28
C VAL A 49 9.55 3.98 -1.09
N LEU A 50 8.46 3.45 -0.54
CA LEU A 50 8.47 2.57 0.62
C LEU A 50 7.96 1.20 0.20
N TRP A 51 8.64 0.16 0.66
CA TRP A 51 8.12 -1.20 0.60
C TRP A 51 7.22 -1.45 1.79
N GLY A 52 6.27 -2.37 1.66
CA GLY A 52 5.43 -2.76 2.77
C GLY A 52 4.76 -4.12 2.57
N LEU A 53 4.24 -4.65 3.67
CA LEU A 53 3.52 -5.91 3.72
C LEU A 53 2.06 -5.66 4.07
N VAL A 54 1.14 -6.31 3.35
CA VAL A 54 -0.28 -6.31 3.73
C VAL A 54 -0.45 -7.11 5.02
N ARG A 55 -0.97 -6.49 6.08
CA ARG A 55 -1.11 -7.10 7.42
C ARG A 55 -2.53 -7.49 7.81
N TRP A 56 -3.51 -6.91 7.14
CA TRP A 56 -4.90 -7.28 7.32
C TRP A 56 -5.70 -6.91 6.06
N GLN A 57 -6.82 -7.61 5.89
CA GLN A 57 -7.82 -7.34 4.86
C GLN A 57 -9.21 -7.48 5.47
N ASP A 58 -10.14 -6.67 4.98
CA ASP A 58 -11.57 -6.71 5.32
C ASP A 58 -12.37 -6.24 4.09
N ASP A 59 -12.98 -7.18 3.36
CA ASP A 59 -13.54 -6.96 2.03
C ASP A 59 -12.56 -6.28 1.08
N ASN A 60 -12.81 -5.03 0.67
CA ASN A 60 -11.92 -4.24 -0.18
C ASN A 60 -10.96 -3.34 0.61
N LEU A 61 -11.06 -3.34 1.94
CA LEU A 61 -10.17 -2.60 2.83
C LEU A 61 -8.94 -3.46 3.14
N PHE A 62 -7.79 -2.79 3.24
CA PHE A 62 -6.56 -3.44 3.66
C PHE A 62 -5.62 -2.44 4.32
N GLY A 63 -4.72 -2.98 5.14
CA GLY A 63 -3.65 -2.22 5.77
C GLY A 63 -2.29 -2.74 5.37
N VAL A 64 -1.38 -1.81 5.12
CA VAL A 64 0.02 -2.09 4.80
C VAL A 64 0.88 -1.57 5.93
N GLU A 65 1.79 -2.40 6.42
CA GLU A 65 2.90 -2.01 7.29
C GLU A 65 4.13 -1.74 6.42
N PHE A 66 4.75 -0.57 6.56
CA PHE A 66 5.95 -0.22 5.80
C PHE A 66 7.20 -0.87 6.40
N ASP A 67 8.10 -1.31 5.52
CA ASP A 67 9.46 -1.66 5.89
C ASP A 67 10.27 -0.37 6.07
N THR A 68 10.25 0.14 7.29
CA THR A 68 11.12 1.23 7.71
C THR A 68 12.35 0.63 8.35
N GLN A 69 13.45 0.56 7.58
CA GLN A 69 14.78 0.35 8.16
C GLN A 69 15.04 1.51 9.12
N GLU A 70 15.14 1.25 10.42
CA GLU A 70 15.69 2.20 11.40
C GLU A 70 17.22 2.25 11.33
#